data_AF-A0A1Z8VYZ6-F1
#
_entry.id   AF-A0A1Z8VYZ6-F1
#
_cell.length_a   1.000
_cell.length_b   1.000
_cell.length_c   1.000
_cell.angle_alpha   90.00
_cell.angle_beta   90.00
_cell.angle_gamma   90.00
#
_symmetry.space_group_name_H-M   'P 1'
#
loop_
_entity.id
_entity.type
_entity.pdbx_description
1 polymer ?
#
loop_
_entity_poly.entity_id
_entity_poly.type
_entity_poly.pdbx_seq_one_letter_code
_entity_poly.pdbx_strand_id
1 'polypeptide(L)'
;MTEEEVDVKHINTFKTFCKNNRLRLREAGDGLPVAKAIGKFKEDQFFCNFKDGTIGVYVTRETQRQFTYLHKKLTKLGCVATQLGDFEGAYDLEWMNIPPVARLLKIKKGAAKVKDPKWLRE
;
A
#
# COMPACT_ATOMS: atom_id res chain seq x y z
N MET A 1 17.57 22.59 -1.27
CA MET A 1 17.46 21.17 -1.61
C MET A 1 17.23 21.07 -3.10
N THR A 2 17.98 20.24 -3.79
CA THR A 2 17.72 19.94 -5.21
C THR A 2 16.49 19.02 -5.33
N GLU A 3 15.87 18.95 -6.51
CA GLU A 3 14.72 18.06 -6.75
C GLU A 3 15.08 16.58 -6.47
N GLU A 4 16.29 16.16 -6.82
CA GLU A 4 16.79 14.81 -6.53
C GLU A 4 16.86 14.51 -5.02
N GLU A 5 17.22 15.49 -4.19
CA GLU A 5 17.25 15.32 -2.73
C GLU A 5 15.84 15.16 -2.14
N VAL A 6 14.84 15.82 -2.73
CA VAL A 6 13.43 15.69 -2.33
C VAL A 6 12.91 14.28 -2.65
N ASP A 7 13.19 13.78 -3.85
CA ASP A 7 12.75 12.46 -4.29
C ASP A 7 13.37 11.34 -3.46
N VAL A 8 14.67 11.43 -3.19
CA VAL A 8 15.38 10.48 -2.31
C VAL A 8 14.77 10.50 -0.90
N LYS A 9 14.40 11.69 -0.38
CA LYS A 9 13.73 11.81 0.91
C LYS A 9 12.36 11.11 0.89
N HIS A 10 11.55 11.28 -0.15
CA HIS A 10 10.25 10.60 -0.26
C HIS A 10 10.39 9.08 -0.36
N ILE A 11 11.32 8.60 -1.17
CA ILE A 11 11.65 7.17 -1.32
C ILE A 11 12.06 6.57 0.03
N ASN A 12 12.94 7.23 0.78
CA ASN A 12 13.40 6.76 2.08
C ASN A 12 12.30 6.79 3.14
N THR A 13 11.45 7.82 3.09
CA THR A 13 10.28 7.97 3.96
C THR A 13 9.30 6.83 3.70
N PHE A 14 9.00 6.53 2.43
CA PHE A 14 8.14 5.40 2.04
C PHE A 14 8.72 4.04 2.46
N LYS A 15 10.02 3.80 2.22
CA LYS A 15 10.70 2.56 2.64
C LYS A 15 10.62 2.36 4.15
N THR A 16 10.89 3.41 4.92
CA THR A 16 10.81 3.41 6.39
C THR A 16 9.38 3.14 6.86
N PHE A 17 8.40 3.80 6.25
CA PHE A 17 6.99 3.58 6.54
C PHE A 17 6.56 2.14 6.30
N CYS A 18 6.96 1.56 5.17
CA CYS A 18 6.65 0.17 4.83
C CYS A 18 7.23 -0.79 5.86
N LYS A 19 8.47 -0.56 6.31
CA LYS A 19 9.12 -1.36 7.36
C LYS A 19 8.35 -1.25 8.68
N ASN A 20 8.05 -0.03 9.14
CA ASN A 20 7.34 0.23 10.39
C ASN A 20 5.93 -0.39 10.41
N ASN A 21 5.24 -0.38 9.27
CA ASN A 21 3.89 -0.92 9.15
C ASN A 21 3.85 -2.40 8.72
N ARG A 22 5.01 -3.05 8.64
CA ARG A 22 5.16 -4.45 8.20
C ARG A 22 4.53 -4.71 6.83
N LEU A 23 4.67 -3.77 5.92
CA LEU A 23 4.19 -3.91 4.54
C LEU A 23 5.14 -4.81 3.74
N ARG A 24 4.61 -5.40 2.67
CA ARG A 24 5.36 -6.27 1.75
C ARG A 24 6.14 -5.43 0.74
N LEU A 25 7.17 -4.74 1.22
CA LEU A 25 8.07 -3.95 0.39
C LEU A 25 8.80 -4.83 -0.64
N ARG A 26 8.83 -4.37 -1.88
CA ARG A 26 9.52 -4.90 -3.05
C ARG A 26 10.04 -3.73 -3.88
N GLU A 27 10.92 -4.03 -4.82
CA GLU A 27 11.33 -3.10 -5.86
C GLU A 27 10.53 -3.42 -7.13
N ALA A 28 10.02 -2.39 -7.79
CA ALA A 28 9.38 -2.52 -9.09
C ALA A 28 10.44 -2.58 -10.21
N GLY A 29 10.01 -2.84 -11.46
CA GLY A 29 10.92 -2.99 -12.60
C GLY A 29 11.67 -1.70 -12.99
N ASP A 30 11.20 -0.55 -12.51
CA ASP A 30 11.79 0.77 -12.66
C ASP A 30 12.79 1.14 -11.54
N GLY A 31 13.03 0.24 -10.58
CA GLY A 31 13.90 0.49 -9.42
C GLY A 31 13.21 1.22 -8.27
N LEU A 32 11.92 1.58 -8.38
CA LEU A 32 11.20 2.28 -7.33
C LEU A 32 10.62 1.33 -6.28
N PRO A 33 10.55 1.74 -5.01
CA PRO A 33 9.97 0.90 -3.96
C PRO A 33 8.44 0.83 -4.10
N VAL A 34 7.91 -0.39 -4.05
CA VAL A 34 6.47 -0.67 -4.01
C VAL A 34 6.13 -1.63 -2.87
N ALA A 35 4.96 -1.49 -2.28
CA ALA A 35 4.45 -2.49 -1.34
C ALA A 35 3.34 -3.29 -2.01
N LYS A 36 3.62 -4.54 -2.36
CA LYS A 36 2.76 -5.36 -3.23
C LYS A 36 1.93 -6.36 -2.42
N ALA A 37 0.68 -6.56 -2.83
CA ALA A 37 -0.21 -7.55 -2.25
C ALA A 37 0.23 -8.99 -2.61
N ILE A 38 -0.51 -9.98 -2.11
CA ILE A 38 -0.21 -11.41 -2.32
C ILE A 38 -1.45 -12.19 -2.78
N GLY A 39 -1.22 -13.31 -3.47
CA GLY A 39 -2.26 -14.24 -3.90
C GLY A 39 -2.99 -13.73 -5.15
N LYS A 40 -4.31 -13.90 -5.18
CA LYS A 40 -5.15 -13.50 -6.33
C LYS A 40 -5.04 -12.00 -6.67
N PHE A 41 -4.80 -11.14 -5.67
CA PHE A 41 -4.73 -9.69 -5.85
C PHE A 41 -3.29 -9.18 -5.91
N LYS A 42 -2.35 -9.99 -6.41
CA LYS A 42 -0.92 -9.65 -6.42
C LYS A 42 -0.63 -8.30 -7.10
N GLU A 43 -1.46 -7.84 -8.03
CA GLU A 43 -1.24 -6.56 -8.73
C GLU A 43 -1.64 -5.32 -7.92
N ASP A 44 -2.35 -5.47 -6.80
CA ASP A 44 -2.61 -4.35 -5.89
C ASP A 44 -1.31 -3.92 -5.21
N GLN A 45 -1.02 -2.63 -5.22
CA GLN A 45 0.23 -2.12 -4.65
C GLN A 45 0.09 -0.71 -4.09
N PHE A 46 0.95 -0.40 -3.12
CA PHE A 46 1.28 0.97 -2.77
C PHE A 46 2.58 1.39 -3.44
N PHE A 47 2.67 2.65 -3.85
CA PHE A 47 3.84 3.23 -4.47
C PHE A 47 4.13 4.62 -3.90
N CYS A 48 5.38 5.08 -4.07
CA CYS A 48 5.77 6.43 -3.73
C CYS A 48 5.21 7.39 -4.79
N ASN A 49 4.25 8.25 -4.42
CA ASN A 49 3.66 9.25 -5.32
C ASN A 49 4.39 10.60 -5.28
N PHE A 50 5.54 10.68 -4.59
CA PHE A 50 6.38 11.88 -4.46
C PHE A 50 5.64 13.12 -3.92
N LYS A 51 4.61 12.88 -3.10
CA LYS A 51 3.85 13.92 -2.41
C LYS A 51 4.05 13.79 -0.90
N ASP A 52 4.15 14.94 -0.23
CA ASP A 52 4.23 14.96 1.22
C ASP A 52 2.91 14.47 1.85
N GLY A 53 3.02 13.65 2.89
CA GLY A 53 1.87 13.22 3.69
C GLY A 53 0.89 12.27 3.00
N THR A 54 1.17 11.80 1.78
CA THR A 54 0.35 10.81 1.06
C THR A 54 1.19 9.67 0.46
N ILE A 55 0.53 8.61 0.02
CA ILE A 55 1.10 7.53 -0.78
C ILE A 55 0.17 7.24 -1.96
N GLY A 56 0.73 6.67 -3.02
CA GLY A 56 -0.05 6.16 -4.13
C GLY A 56 -0.57 4.76 -3.85
N VAL A 57 -1.81 4.49 -4.27
CA VAL A 57 -2.45 3.18 -4.23
C VAL A 57 -2.91 2.83 -5.63
N TYR A 58 -2.47 1.68 -6.14
CA TYR A 58 -2.93 1.12 -7.39
C TYR A 58 -3.65 -0.20 -7.13
N VAL A 59 -4.81 -0.38 -7.76
CA VAL A 59 -5.63 -1.59 -7.65
C VAL A 59 -6.20 -1.98 -9.00
N THR A 60 -6.35 -3.28 -9.22
CA THR A 60 -6.93 -3.82 -10.47
C THR A 60 -7.80 -5.04 -10.19
N ARG A 61 -8.87 -5.24 -10.98
CA ARG A 61 -9.83 -6.33 -10.79
C ARG A 61 -10.19 -6.96 -12.13
N GLU A 62 -10.61 -8.22 -12.06
CA GLU A 62 -11.03 -8.99 -13.24
C GLU A 62 -12.38 -8.53 -13.79
N THR A 63 -13.22 -7.90 -12.96
CA THR A 63 -14.57 -7.49 -13.35
C THR A 63 -14.89 -6.10 -12.84
N GLN A 64 -15.67 -5.36 -13.62
CA GLN A 64 -16.10 -4.00 -13.27
C GLN A 64 -16.89 -3.98 -11.95
N ARG A 65 -17.78 -4.96 -11.72
CA ARG A 65 -18.54 -5.06 -10.46
C ARG A 65 -17.63 -5.17 -9.22
N GLN A 66 -16.56 -5.97 -9.31
CA GLN A 66 -15.58 -6.07 -8.22
C GLN A 66 -14.84 -4.75 -8.02
N PHE A 67 -14.47 -4.09 -9.12
CA PHE A 67 -13.81 -2.78 -9.08
C PHE A 67 -14.72 -1.73 -8.44
N THR A 68 -15.97 -1.58 -8.88
CA THR A 68 -16.93 -0.63 -8.31
C THR A 68 -17.14 -0.85 -6.81
N TYR A 69 -17.22 -2.10 -6.36
CA TYR A 69 -17.37 -2.41 -4.94
C TYR A 69 -16.11 -2.04 -4.14
N LEU A 70 -14.92 -2.30 -4.68
CA LEU A 70 -13.66 -1.90 -4.06
C LEU A 70 -13.51 -0.39 -4.01
N HIS A 71 -13.78 0.30 -5.11
CA HIS A 71 -13.74 1.76 -5.22
C HIS A 71 -14.54 2.41 -4.10
N LYS A 72 -15.81 2.01 -3.92
CA LYS A 72 -16.66 2.51 -2.83
C LYS A 72 -16.05 2.31 -1.44
N LYS A 73 -15.35 1.19 -1.21
CA LYS A 73 -14.64 0.94 0.07
C LYS A 73 -13.41 1.82 0.23
N LEU A 74 -12.62 1.97 -0.83
CA LEU A 74 -11.40 2.80 -0.80
C LEU A 74 -11.77 4.27 -0.54
N THR A 75 -12.77 4.81 -1.23
CA THR A 75 -13.26 6.17 -1.00
C THR A 75 -13.74 6.37 0.44
N LYS A 76 -14.46 5.40 1.01
CA LYS A 76 -14.89 5.44 2.42
C LYS A 76 -13.73 5.40 3.41
N LEU A 77 -12.60 4.79 3.03
CA LEU A 77 -11.39 4.74 3.84
C LEU A 77 -10.48 5.97 3.63
N GLY A 78 -10.91 6.96 2.85
CA GLY A 78 -10.16 8.19 2.62
C GLY A 78 -9.19 8.14 1.43
N CYS A 79 -9.32 7.17 0.53
CA CYS A 79 -8.60 7.20 -0.74
C CYS A 79 -9.26 8.22 -1.68
N VAL A 80 -8.46 9.14 -2.23
CA VAL A 80 -8.88 10.11 -3.24
C VAL A 80 -8.49 9.57 -4.61
N ALA A 81 -9.45 9.39 -5.51
CA ALA A 81 -9.17 8.85 -6.84
C ALA A 81 -8.44 9.88 -7.71
N THR A 82 -7.30 9.49 -8.25
CA THR A 82 -6.50 10.31 -9.18
C THR A 82 -6.75 9.88 -10.62
N GLN A 83 -6.90 8.56 -10.84
CA GLN A 83 -7.22 7.99 -12.14
C GLN A 83 -8.17 6.80 -11.95
N LEU A 84 -9.22 6.73 -12.76
CA LEU A 84 -10.18 5.62 -12.76
C LEU A 84 -10.29 5.06 -14.18
N GLY A 85 -10.12 3.75 -14.30
CA GLY A 85 -10.51 2.97 -15.46
C GLY A 85 -11.67 2.04 -15.14
N ASP A 86 -12.01 1.17 -16.09
CA ASP A 86 -13.12 0.22 -15.92
C ASP A 86 -12.79 -0.92 -14.96
N PHE A 87 -11.51 -1.31 -14.92
CA PHE A 87 -11.01 -2.45 -14.17
C PHE A 87 -9.90 -2.09 -13.18
N GLU A 88 -9.36 -0.88 -13.25
CA GLU A 88 -8.23 -0.42 -12.46
C GLU A 88 -8.40 1.01 -11.98
N GLY A 89 -7.65 1.39 -10.96
CA GLY A 89 -7.65 2.75 -10.48
C GLY A 89 -6.42 3.08 -9.65
N ALA A 90 -6.02 4.34 -9.73
CA ALA A 90 -4.98 4.95 -8.93
C ALA A 90 -5.59 5.97 -7.96
N TYR A 91 -5.11 5.95 -6.72
CA TYR A 91 -5.61 6.79 -5.64
C TYR A 91 -4.45 7.38 -4.84
N ASP A 92 -4.66 8.58 -4.33
CA ASP A 92 -3.83 9.15 -3.27
C ASP A 92 -4.45 8.79 -1.91
N LEU A 93 -3.59 8.45 -0.95
CA LEU A 93 -4.00 8.05 0.40
C LEU A 93 -3.12 8.72 1.46
N GLU A 94 -3.74 9.39 2.42
CA GLU A 94 -3.05 9.98 3.57
C GLU A 94 -2.48 8.92 4.51
N TRP A 95 -1.37 9.27 5.17
CA TRP A 95 -0.59 8.32 5.97
C TRP A 95 -1.38 7.70 7.13
N MET A 96 -2.29 8.46 7.71
CA MET A 96 -3.17 8.02 8.80
C MET A 96 -4.12 6.89 8.38
N ASN A 97 -4.52 6.87 7.11
CA ASN A 97 -5.51 5.95 6.57
C ASN A 97 -4.88 4.69 5.93
N ILE A 98 -3.56 4.58 5.92
CA ILE A 98 -2.86 3.44 5.32
C ILE A 98 -3.12 2.10 6.05
N PRO A 99 -3.09 2.02 7.40
CA PRO A 99 -3.25 0.73 8.10
C PRO A 99 -4.56 -0.04 7.78
N PRO A 100 -5.75 0.57 7.67
CA PRO A 100 -6.95 -0.15 7.25
C PRO A 100 -6.90 -0.56 5.76
N VAL A 101 -6.42 0.30 4.87
CA VAL A 101 -6.33 -0.01 3.42
C VAL A 101 -5.32 -1.13 3.17
N ALA A 102 -4.16 -1.12 3.85
CA ALA A 102 -3.13 -2.15 3.74
C ALA A 102 -3.64 -3.54 4.15
N ARG A 103 -4.58 -3.60 5.11
CA ARG A 103 -5.24 -4.84 5.52
C ARG A 103 -6.26 -5.30 4.50
N LEU A 104 -7.08 -4.38 3.99
CA LEU A 104 -8.09 -4.65 2.96
C LEU A 104 -7.44 -5.27 1.70
N LEU A 105 -6.32 -4.69 1.25
CA LEU A 105 -5.60 -5.10 0.05
C LEU A 105 -4.60 -6.24 0.28
N LYS A 106 -4.51 -6.80 1.50
CA LYS A 106 -3.54 -7.85 1.86
C LYS A 106 -2.07 -7.49 1.61
N ILE A 107 -1.73 -6.20 1.64
CA ILE A 107 -0.36 -5.67 1.51
C ILE A 107 0.39 -5.81 2.85
N LYS A 108 -0.31 -5.71 3.98
CA LYS A 108 0.28 -5.89 5.31
C LYS A 108 0.65 -7.36 5.57
N LYS A 109 1.87 -7.60 6.07
CA LYS A 109 2.29 -8.94 6.52
C LYS A 109 1.47 -9.36 7.74
N GLY A 110 1.05 -10.62 7.77
CA GLY A 110 0.39 -11.19 8.95
C GLY A 110 1.29 -11.13 10.18
N ALA A 111 0.69 -10.95 11.36
CA ALA A 111 1.43 -11.12 12.61
C ALA A 111 1.91 -12.57 12.73
N ALA A 112 3.13 -12.77 13.25
CA ALA A 112 3.56 -14.12 13.60
C ALA A 112 2.61 -14.59 14.71
N LYS A 113 1.89 -15.68 14.47
CA LYS A 113 1.06 -16.30 15.49
C LYS A 113 1.99 -17.01 16.47
N VAL A 114 2.61 -16.27 17.38
CA VAL A 114 3.26 -16.91 18.54
C VAL A 114 2.12 -17.26 19.50
N LYS A 115 1.63 -18.49 19.37
CA LYS A 115 0.60 -19.04 20.25
C LYS A 115 1.31 -19.35 21.57
N ASP A 116 1.30 -18.38 22.48
CA ASP A 116 1.72 -18.48 23.89
C ASP A 116 2.87 -19.50 24.14
N PRO A 117 4.12 -19.10 23.85
CA PRO A 117 5.25 -20.00 23.87
C PRO A 117 5.53 -20.48 25.30
N LYS A 118 5.54 -21.80 25.50
CA LYS A 118 5.82 -22.42 26.82
C LYS A 118 7.15 -21.97 27.44
N TRP A 119 8.13 -21.58 26.63
CA TRP A 119 9.48 -21.14 27.02
C TRP A 119 9.57 -19.69 27.54
N LEU A 120 8.43 -18.97 27.61
CA LEU A 120 8.33 -17.62 28.20
C LEU A 120 7.78 -17.65 29.63
N ARG A 121 7.52 -18.86 30.18
CA ARG A 121 6.91 -19.09 31.49
C ARG A 121 7.88 -19.67 32.53
N GLU A 122 9.18 -19.67 32.24
CA GLU A 122 10.24 -20.07 33.19
C GLU A 122 10.81 -18.86 33.92
#